data_AF-C9SZ11-F1
#
_entry.id   AF-C9SZ11-F1
#
_cell.length_a   1.000
_cell.length_b   1.000
_cell.length_c   1.000
_cell.angle_alpha   90.00
_cell.angle_beta   90.00
_cell.angle_gamma   90.00
#
_symmetry.space_group_name_H-M   'P 1'
#
loop_
_entity.id
_entity.type
_entity.pdbx_description
1 polymer ?
#
loop_
_entity_poly.entity_id
_entity_poly.type
_entity_poly.pdbx_seq_one_letter_code
_entity_poly.pdbx_strand_id
1 'polypeptide(L)'
;MKEHNGLLKTALEAGQAQMAICESMHEDNRLLNQELRAVSDELRRVKDEFGAVKKEIGAIKDEIGTIKAELRTTEAQGVVEVQKMQERLDAVMAVVSGQSSPNPSYADIARTPPTSQPSNVRTVTSMNTTPSTFTDRLFCTIDASRVEETDKNKVNAGTVRTAVEKEIRTKKGDCSWRCKAVTVDPKNVSRVKIVWQGGPRRSG
;
A
#
# COMPACT_ATOMS: atom_id res chain seq x y z
N MET A 1 1.60 -89.43 -45.40
CA MET A 1 0.29 -89.06 -44.81
C MET A 1 0.45 -88.37 -43.45
N LYS A 2 1.24 -88.90 -42.50
CA LYS A 2 1.48 -88.25 -41.18
C LYS A 2 2.20 -86.89 -41.27
N GLU A 3 3.24 -86.75 -42.08
CA GLU A 3 3.96 -85.47 -42.25
C GLU A 3 3.08 -84.36 -42.84
N HIS A 4 2.26 -84.69 -43.83
CA HIS A 4 1.35 -83.72 -44.46
C HIS A 4 0.31 -83.19 -43.46
N ASN A 5 -0.22 -84.05 -42.57
CA ASN A 5 -1.11 -83.63 -41.49
C ASN A 5 -0.40 -82.74 -40.44
N GLY A 6 0.90 -82.96 -40.19
CA GLY A 6 1.70 -82.11 -39.30
C GLY A 6 1.88 -80.69 -39.88
N LEU A 7 2.24 -80.60 -41.16
CA LEU A 7 2.39 -79.31 -41.86
C LEU A 7 1.09 -78.51 -41.90
N LEU A 8 -0.05 -79.17 -42.16
CA LEU A 8 -1.37 -78.53 -42.14
C LEU A 8 -1.73 -77.98 -40.74
N LYS A 9 -1.39 -78.71 -39.68
CA LYS A 9 -1.60 -78.26 -38.30
C LYS A 9 -0.77 -77.01 -37.97
N THR A 10 0.52 -77.01 -38.33
CA THR A 10 1.40 -75.85 -38.09
C THR A 10 0.97 -74.63 -38.91
N ALA A 11 0.51 -74.81 -40.15
CA ALA A 11 -0.03 -73.72 -40.95
C ALA A 11 -1.31 -73.12 -40.36
N LEU A 12 -2.19 -73.97 -39.79
CA LEU A 12 -3.40 -73.53 -39.10
C LEU A 12 -3.06 -72.71 -37.84
N GLU A 13 -2.13 -73.20 -37.02
CA GLU A 13 -1.66 -72.51 -35.81
C GLU A 13 -1.00 -71.15 -36.16
N ALA A 14 -0.20 -71.10 -37.22
CA ALA A 14 0.40 -69.86 -37.71
C ALA A 14 -0.66 -68.85 -38.20
N GLY A 15 -1.69 -69.33 -38.90
CA GLY A 15 -2.82 -68.49 -39.34
C GLY A 15 -3.63 -67.92 -38.17
N GLN A 16 -3.87 -68.73 -37.14
CA GLN A 16 -4.52 -68.28 -35.90
C GLN A 16 -3.67 -67.24 -35.17
N ALA A 17 -2.35 -67.44 -35.08
CA ALA A 17 -1.44 -66.47 -34.48
C ALA A 17 -1.42 -65.14 -35.26
N GLN A 18 -1.42 -65.18 -36.60
CA GLN A 18 -1.52 -63.97 -37.41
C GLN A 18 -2.85 -63.24 -37.20
N MET A 19 -3.97 -63.95 -37.08
CA MET A 19 -5.28 -63.35 -36.83
C MET A 19 -5.31 -62.61 -35.48
N ALA A 20 -4.78 -63.23 -34.43
CA ALA A 20 -4.67 -62.60 -33.11
C ALA A 20 -3.80 -61.33 -33.13
N ILE A 21 -2.69 -61.34 -33.88
CA ILE A 21 -1.83 -60.15 -34.05
C ILE A 21 -2.60 -59.04 -34.80
N CYS A 22 -3.33 -59.39 -35.87
CA CYS A 22 -4.13 -58.42 -36.61
C CYS A 22 -5.21 -57.79 -35.73
N GLU A 23 -5.91 -58.59 -34.91
CA GLU A 23 -6.92 -58.11 -33.97
C GLU A 23 -6.32 -57.15 -32.92
N SER A 24 -5.19 -57.53 -32.31
CA SER A 24 -4.47 -56.67 -31.35
C SER A 24 -4.06 -55.35 -32.00
N MET A 25 -3.48 -55.40 -33.20
CA MET A 25 -3.05 -54.20 -33.92
C MET A 25 -4.24 -53.29 -34.28
N HIS A 26 -5.39 -53.86 -34.65
CA HIS A 26 -6.60 -53.10 -34.90
C HIS A 26 -7.11 -52.40 -33.65
N GLU A 27 -7.04 -53.06 -32.49
CA GLU A 27 -7.46 -52.48 -31.22
C GLU A 27 -6.51 -51.35 -30.77
N ASP A 28 -5.20 -51.53 -30.91
CA ASP A 28 -4.22 -50.47 -30.62
C ASP A 28 -4.43 -49.25 -31.53
N ASN A 29 -4.70 -49.47 -32.83
CA ASN A 29 -5.07 -48.38 -33.74
C ASN A 29 -6.37 -47.69 -33.34
N ARG A 30 -7.35 -48.43 -32.82
CA ARG A 30 -8.61 -47.87 -32.33
C ARG A 30 -8.36 -46.97 -31.12
N LEU A 31 -7.56 -47.43 -30.16
CA LEU A 31 -7.19 -46.68 -28.96
C LEU A 31 -6.37 -45.44 -29.30
N LEU A 32 -5.33 -45.57 -30.14
CA LEU A 32 -4.51 -44.45 -30.57
C LEU A 32 -5.34 -43.36 -31.25
N ASN A 33 -6.31 -43.75 -32.08
CA ASN A 33 -7.23 -42.80 -32.72
C ASN A 33 -8.15 -42.09 -31.71
N GLN A 34 -8.54 -42.76 -30.62
CA GLN A 34 -9.32 -42.13 -29.55
C GLN A 34 -8.49 -41.14 -28.75
N GLU A 35 -7.27 -41.51 -28.37
CA GLU A 35 -6.35 -40.62 -27.67
C GLU A 35 -6.01 -39.39 -28.53
N LEU A 36 -5.76 -39.57 -29.83
CA LEU A 36 -5.48 -38.46 -30.75
C LEU A 36 -6.69 -37.51 -30.86
N ARG A 37 -7.92 -38.03 -30.87
CA ARG A 37 -9.13 -37.20 -30.81
C ARG A 37 -9.24 -36.44 -29.48
N ALA A 38 -9.00 -37.11 -28.35
CA ALA A 38 -9.05 -36.47 -27.04
C ALA A 38 -8.01 -35.33 -26.94
N VAL A 39 -6.78 -35.57 -27.39
CA VAL A 39 -5.73 -34.52 -27.43
C VAL A 39 -6.13 -33.36 -28.33
N SER A 40 -6.76 -33.62 -29.48
CA SER A 40 -7.26 -32.58 -30.38
C SER A 40 -8.34 -31.72 -29.72
N ASP A 41 -9.26 -32.34 -28.97
CA ASP A 41 -10.30 -31.63 -28.23
C ASP A 41 -9.73 -30.77 -27.09
N GLU A 42 -8.77 -31.28 -26.34
CA GLU A 42 -8.08 -30.51 -25.29
C GLU A 42 -7.30 -29.33 -25.90
N LEU A 43 -6.63 -29.50 -27.04
CA LEU A 43 -5.95 -28.40 -27.74
C LEU A 43 -6.94 -27.33 -28.20
N ARG A 44 -8.13 -27.72 -28.66
CA ARG A 44 -9.21 -26.77 -28.99
C ARG A 44 -9.67 -25.99 -27.75
N ARG A 45 -9.87 -26.65 -26.61
CA ARG A 45 -10.24 -25.98 -25.36
C ARG A 45 -9.18 -24.97 -24.92
N VAL A 46 -7.91 -25.37 -24.92
CA VAL A 46 -6.79 -24.48 -24.59
C VAL A 46 -6.75 -23.25 -25.52
N LYS A 47 -7.04 -23.44 -26.82
CA LYS A 47 -7.13 -22.33 -27.78
C LYS A 47 -8.28 -21.38 -27.45
N ASP A 48 -9.44 -21.91 -27.07
CA ASP A 48 -10.61 -21.12 -26.70
C ASP A 48 -10.34 -20.31 -25.41
N GLU A 49 -9.76 -20.94 -24.39
CA GLU A 49 -9.33 -20.29 -23.14
C GLU A 49 -8.28 -19.20 -23.39
N PHE A 50 -7.28 -19.47 -24.22
CA PHE A 50 -6.30 -18.47 -24.61
C PHE A 50 -6.96 -17.26 -25.32
N GLY A 51 -7.98 -17.52 -26.13
CA GLY A 51 -8.80 -16.48 -26.75
C GLY A 51 -9.56 -15.63 -25.74
N ALA A 52 -10.09 -16.24 -24.68
CA ALA A 52 -10.77 -15.53 -23.58
C ALA A 52 -9.77 -14.67 -22.79
N VAL A 53 -8.64 -15.24 -22.37
CA VAL A 53 -7.57 -14.50 -21.65
C VAL A 53 -7.08 -13.31 -22.46
N LYS A 54 -6.92 -13.46 -23.79
CA LYS A 54 -6.52 -12.35 -24.67
C LYS A 54 -7.53 -11.20 -24.66
N LYS A 55 -8.84 -11.50 -24.58
CA LYS A 55 -9.89 -10.47 -24.48
C LYS A 55 -9.85 -9.77 -23.14
N GLU A 56 -9.68 -10.50 -22.04
CA GLU A 56 -9.54 -9.93 -20.69
C GLU A 56 -8.32 -9.01 -20.58
N ILE A 57 -7.16 -9.43 -21.13
CA ILE A 57 -5.96 -8.57 -21.21
C ILE A 57 -6.25 -7.29 -22.01
N GLY A 58 -7.06 -7.38 -23.07
CA GLY A 58 -7.52 -6.20 -23.82
C GLY A 58 -8.33 -5.25 -22.95
N ALA A 59 -9.35 -5.76 -22.25
CA ALA A 59 -10.18 -4.96 -21.36
C ALA A 59 -9.37 -4.30 -20.23
N ILE A 60 -8.46 -5.04 -19.59
CA ILE A 60 -7.56 -4.52 -18.54
C ILE A 60 -6.68 -3.39 -19.10
N LYS A 61 -6.17 -3.54 -20.32
CA LYS A 61 -5.36 -2.48 -20.96
C LYS A 61 -6.19 -1.20 -21.15
N ASP A 62 -7.44 -1.32 -21.57
CA ASP A 62 -8.34 -0.19 -21.77
C ASP A 62 -8.68 0.50 -20.45
N GLU A 63 -8.98 -0.27 -19.39
CA GLU A 63 -9.20 0.25 -18.04
C GLU A 63 -7.98 1.00 -17.49
N ILE A 64 -6.77 0.44 -17.66
CA ILE A 64 -5.52 1.13 -17.28
C ILE A 64 -5.36 2.45 -18.07
N GLY A 65 -5.78 2.47 -19.34
CA GLY A 65 -5.81 3.67 -20.16
C GLY A 65 -6.72 4.75 -19.57
N THR A 66 -7.94 4.37 -19.19
CA THR A 66 -8.93 5.25 -18.55
C THR A 66 -8.43 5.78 -17.20
N ILE A 67 -7.95 4.90 -16.31
CA ILE A 67 -7.41 5.30 -15.00
C ILE A 67 -6.25 6.28 -15.16
N LYS A 68 -5.36 6.06 -16.14
CA LYS A 68 -4.25 6.98 -16.41
C LYS A 68 -4.74 8.36 -16.87
N ALA A 69 -5.83 8.43 -17.63
CA ALA A 69 -6.42 9.70 -18.05
C ALA A 69 -7.06 10.42 -16.84
N GLU A 70 -7.83 9.72 -16.03
CA GLU A 70 -8.44 10.26 -14.80
C GLU A 70 -7.40 10.77 -13.80
N LEU A 71 -6.29 10.06 -13.64
CA LEU A 71 -5.18 10.47 -12.78
C LEU A 71 -4.57 11.80 -13.24
N ARG A 72 -4.33 11.96 -14.55
CA ARG A 72 -3.82 13.23 -15.12
C ARG A 72 -4.80 14.39 -14.91
N THR A 73 -6.10 14.13 -15.09
CA THR A 73 -7.13 15.15 -14.84
C THR A 73 -7.14 15.56 -13.36
N THR A 74 -7.05 14.58 -12.45
CA THR A 74 -7.01 14.83 -11.00
C THR A 74 -5.75 15.58 -10.60
N GLU A 75 -4.59 15.23 -11.18
CA GLU A 75 -3.33 15.93 -10.98
C GLU A 75 -3.43 17.40 -11.44
N ALA A 76 -3.95 17.63 -12.65
CA ALA A 76 -4.15 18.98 -13.17
C ALA A 76 -5.12 19.81 -12.31
N GLN A 77 -6.23 19.21 -11.88
CA GLN A 77 -7.18 19.86 -10.99
C GLN A 77 -6.58 20.17 -9.61
N GLY A 78 -5.75 19.27 -9.08
CA GLY A 78 -5.00 19.47 -7.85
C GLY A 78 -4.02 20.64 -7.93
N VAL A 79 -3.30 20.79 -9.05
CA VAL A 79 -2.41 21.94 -9.29
C VAL A 79 -3.20 23.26 -9.29
N VAL A 80 -4.35 23.30 -9.96
CA VAL A 80 -5.22 24.49 -10.01
C VAL A 80 -5.73 24.87 -8.61
N GLU A 81 -6.20 23.90 -7.83
CA GLU A 81 -6.70 24.16 -6.48
C GLU A 81 -5.59 24.63 -5.53
N VAL A 82 -4.39 24.05 -5.61
CA VAL A 82 -3.23 24.53 -4.83
C VAL A 82 -2.86 25.96 -5.22
N GLN A 83 -2.84 26.29 -6.51
CA GLN A 83 -2.55 27.64 -6.97
C GLN A 83 -3.59 28.65 -6.49
N LYS A 84 -4.87 28.30 -6.56
CA LYS A 84 -5.96 29.12 -6.02
C LYS A 84 -5.86 29.31 -4.51
N MET A 85 -5.47 28.28 -3.75
CA MET A 85 -5.23 28.41 -2.31
C MET A 85 -4.05 29.33 -2.01
N GLN A 86 -2.97 29.26 -2.81
CA GLN A 86 -1.82 30.16 -2.70
C GLN A 86 -2.23 31.61 -2.93
N GLU A 87 -2.99 31.91 -3.99
CA GLU A 87 -3.52 33.26 -4.27
C GLU A 87 -4.38 33.80 -3.13
N ARG A 88 -5.23 32.96 -2.54
CA ARG A 88 -6.04 33.33 -1.37
C ARG A 88 -5.18 33.62 -0.15
N LEU A 89 -4.11 32.86 0.07
CA LEU A 89 -3.17 33.08 1.16
C LEU A 89 -2.42 34.41 0.97
N ASP A 90 -1.95 34.70 -0.25
CA ASP A 90 -1.27 35.94 -0.59
C ASP A 90 -2.20 37.15 -0.40
N ALA A 91 -3.47 37.03 -0.79
CA ALA A 91 -4.49 38.07 -0.56
C ALA A 91 -4.73 38.35 0.93
N VAL A 92 -4.81 37.30 1.77
CA VAL A 92 -4.90 37.46 3.23
C VAL A 92 -3.65 38.13 3.80
N MET A 93 -2.46 37.73 3.33
CA MET A 93 -1.20 38.30 3.78
C MET A 93 -1.07 39.78 3.42
N ALA A 94 -1.58 40.20 2.25
CA ALA A 94 -1.67 41.59 1.85
C ALA A 94 -2.60 42.40 2.78
N VAL A 95 -3.76 41.85 3.17
CA VAL A 95 -4.65 42.49 4.16
C VAL A 95 -4.00 42.59 5.53
N VAL A 96 -3.30 41.55 5.99
CA VAL A 96 -2.59 41.57 7.29
C VAL A 96 -1.44 42.59 7.28
N SER A 97 -0.69 42.71 6.18
CA SER A 97 0.37 43.73 6.03
C SER A 97 -0.20 45.15 5.92
N GLY A 98 -1.36 45.31 5.28
CA GLY A 98 -2.13 46.56 5.23
C GLY A 98 -2.81 46.93 6.56
N GLN A 99 -3.04 45.95 7.44
CA GLN A 99 -3.44 46.13 8.83
C GLN A 99 -2.27 46.39 9.79
N SER A 100 -1.14 46.91 9.29
CA SER A 100 -0.21 47.70 10.11
C SER A 100 -0.82 49.06 10.53
N SER A 101 -2.08 49.04 10.96
CA SER A 101 -2.54 50.02 11.94
C SER A 101 -1.79 49.74 13.23
N PRO A 102 -1.27 50.79 13.89
CA PRO A 102 -0.23 50.66 14.90
C PRO A 102 -0.77 49.79 16.02
N ASN A 103 -0.13 48.64 16.24
CA ASN A 103 -0.28 47.95 17.51
C ASN A 103 0.12 49.00 18.57
N PRO A 104 -0.81 49.54 19.39
CA PRO A 104 -0.50 50.66 20.25
C PRO A 104 0.67 50.25 21.13
N SER A 105 1.73 51.05 21.08
CA SER A 105 2.89 50.80 21.92
C SER A 105 2.38 50.77 23.36
N TYR A 106 3.00 49.97 24.24
CA TYR A 106 2.67 49.96 25.67
C TYR A 106 2.59 51.39 26.26
N ALA A 107 3.36 52.32 25.68
CA ALA A 107 3.33 53.74 25.99
C ALA A 107 2.00 54.45 25.66
N ASP A 108 1.26 54.03 24.64
CA ASP A 108 -0.01 54.63 24.23
C ASP A 108 -1.17 54.17 25.12
N ILE A 109 -1.12 52.93 25.60
CA ILE A 109 -2.11 52.35 26.56
C ILE A 109 -1.92 52.96 27.96
N ALA A 110 -0.68 53.22 28.38
CA ALA A 110 -0.39 53.84 29.67
C ALA A 110 -0.76 55.34 29.74
N ARG A 111 -1.08 55.96 28.60
CA ARG A 111 -1.41 57.40 28.50
C ARG A 111 -2.91 57.70 28.37
N THR A 112 -3.75 56.69 28.13
CA THR A 112 -5.20 56.88 28.11
C THR A 112 -5.76 57.09 29.52
N PRO A 113 -6.51 58.19 29.78
CA PRO A 113 -7.19 58.42 31.05
C PRO A 113 -8.23 57.31 31.35
N PRO A 114 -8.47 56.95 32.62
CA PRO A 114 -9.22 55.75 33.01
C PRO A 114 -10.75 55.81 32.81
N THR A 115 -11.28 56.63 31.90
CA THR A 115 -12.73 56.89 31.81
C THR A 115 -13.44 56.39 30.55
N SER A 116 -12.83 55.53 29.73
CA SER A 116 -13.53 54.87 28.62
C SER A 116 -13.44 53.35 28.71
N GLN A 117 -14.58 52.74 29.04
CA GLN A 117 -14.81 51.29 29.08
C GLN A 117 -14.70 50.71 27.65
N PRO A 118 -13.79 49.76 27.37
CA PRO A 118 -13.76 49.09 26.08
C PRO A 118 -14.64 47.84 26.12
N SER A 119 -15.63 47.78 25.22
CA SER A 119 -16.67 46.74 25.12
C SER A 119 -16.19 45.43 24.47
N ASN A 120 -14.90 45.09 24.50
CA ASN A 120 -14.35 44.00 23.71
C ASN A 120 -13.25 43.21 24.43
N VAL A 121 -13.55 42.66 25.61
CA VAL A 121 -12.71 41.60 26.19
C VAL A 121 -13.21 40.25 25.66
N ARG A 122 -12.58 39.74 24.59
CA ARG A 122 -12.75 38.34 24.18
C ARG A 122 -11.84 37.49 25.07
N THR A 123 -12.45 36.75 25.99
CA THR A 123 -11.81 35.69 26.77
C THR A 123 -11.06 34.74 25.84
N VAL A 124 -9.73 34.77 25.88
CA VAL A 124 -8.89 33.74 25.26
C VAL A 124 -8.20 32.96 26.39
N THR A 125 -8.75 31.78 26.61
CA THR A 125 -8.28 30.75 27.51
C THR A 125 -6.84 30.37 27.17
N SER A 126 -5.97 30.45 28.17
CA SER A 126 -4.56 30.06 28.08
C SER A 126 -4.42 28.55 27.92
N MET A 127 -4.12 28.10 26.70
CA MET A 127 -3.39 26.87 26.46
C MET A 127 -2.22 27.23 25.56
N ASN A 128 -0.99 27.05 26.06
CA ASN A 128 0.22 26.62 25.34
C ASN A 128 1.47 27.01 26.16
N THR A 129 1.97 26.08 26.95
CA THR A 129 3.27 26.20 27.63
C THR A 129 4.41 26.23 26.62
N THR A 130 5.27 27.23 26.76
CA THR A 130 6.53 27.48 26.05
C THR A 130 7.48 26.27 26.05
N PRO A 131 8.08 25.86 24.92
CA PRO A 131 9.22 24.95 24.94
C PRO A 131 10.52 25.74 25.18
N SER A 132 11.21 25.45 26.28
CA SER A 132 12.51 26.03 26.60
C SER A 132 13.64 25.31 25.84
N THR A 133 14.60 26.09 25.38
CA THR A 133 15.85 25.72 24.75
C THR A 133 16.76 24.93 25.70
N PHE A 134 17.20 23.73 25.30
CA PHE A 134 18.61 23.30 25.13
C PHE A 134 18.66 21.77 24.97
N THR A 135 19.36 21.31 23.92
CA THR A 135 19.52 19.93 23.42
C THR A 135 18.47 19.45 22.41
N ASP A 136 18.99 19.13 21.23
CA ASP A 136 18.40 18.58 20.01
C ASP A 136 17.60 17.27 20.25
N ARG A 137 16.45 17.39 20.94
CA ARG A 137 15.53 16.29 21.21
C ARG A 137 14.20 16.56 20.53
N LEU A 138 14.00 15.89 19.41
CA LEU A 138 12.73 15.87 18.70
C LEU A 138 11.83 14.80 19.34
N PHE A 139 10.52 15.08 19.40
CA PHE A 139 9.54 14.14 19.93
C PHE A 139 8.31 14.05 19.04
N CYS A 140 7.65 12.88 19.05
CA CYS A 140 6.32 12.68 18.48
C CYS A 140 5.42 12.08 19.54
N THR A 141 4.12 12.34 19.40
CA THR A 141 3.10 11.70 20.20
C THR A 141 2.23 10.86 19.28
N ILE A 142 2.04 9.60 19.63
CA ILE A 142 1.14 8.67 18.95
C ILE A 142 -0.12 8.58 19.81
N ASP A 143 -1.27 8.79 19.18
CA ASP A 143 -2.56 8.54 19.80
C ASP A 143 -3.09 7.17 19.35
N ALA A 144 -3.17 6.23 20.29
CA ALA A 144 -3.70 4.89 20.11
C ALA A 144 -5.18 4.78 20.53
N SER A 145 -5.88 5.90 20.75
CA SER A 145 -7.31 5.92 21.12
C SER A 145 -8.21 5.24 20.08
N ARG A 146 -7.78 5.22 18.82
CA ARG A 146 -8.50 4.66 17.66
C ARG A 146 -8.18 3.18 17.38
N VAL A 147 -7.41 2.53 18.25
CA VAL A 147 -7.08 1.10 18.10
C VAL A 147 -8.25 0.27 18.62
N GLU A 148 -8.63 -0.76 17.86
CA GLU A 148 -9.69 -1.72 18.23
C GLU A 148 -9.43 -2.33 19.61
N GLU A 149 -10.49 -2.54 20.40
CA GLU A 149 -10.40 -2.99 21.80
C GLU A 149 -9.59 -4.29 21.97
N THR A 150 -9.68 -5.19 20.98
CA THR A 150 -8.93 -6.45 20.92
C THR A 150 -7.42 -6.27 20.81
N ASP A 151 -6.96 -5.13 20.28
CA ASP A 151 -5.56 -4.83 20.01
C ASP A 151 -4.98 -3.75 20.94
N LYS A 152 -5.80 -3.10 21.79
CA LYS A 152 -5.34 -2.10 22.77
C LYS A 152 -4.28 -2.67 23.72
N ASN A 153 -4.44 -3.92 24.15
CA ASN A 153 -3.47 -4.60 25.03
C ASN A 153 -2.12 -4.88 24.34
N LYS A 154 -2.06 -4.81 23.00
CA LYS A 154 -0.84 -5.02 22.21
C LYS A 154 -0.04 -3.73 22.02
N VAL A 155 -0.68 -2.56 22.11
CA VAL A 155 -0.05 -1.25 21.95
C VAL A 155 0.55 -0.78 23.27
N ASN A 156 1.68 -1.37 23.63
CA ASN A 156 2.50 -0.93 24.76
C ASN A 156 3.74 -0.16 24.28
N ALA A 157 4.39 0.56 25.19
CA ALA A 157 5.61 1.32 24.88
C ALA A 157 6.74 0.45 24.27
N GLY A 158 6.80 -0.84 24.61
CA GLY A 158 7.75 -1.79 24.03
C GLY A 158 7.43 -2.14 22.58
N THR A 159 6.18 -2.48 22.26
CA THR A 159 5.71 -2.76 20.90
C THR A 159 5.93 -1.56 19.99
N VAL A 160 5.56 -0.37 20.47
CA VAL A 160 5.76 0.89 19.74
C VAL A 160 7.24 1.15 19.48
N ARG A 161 8.11 0.96 20.48
CA ARG A 161 9.57 1.09 20.30
C ARG A 161 10.09 0.14 19.22
N THR A 162 9.74 -1.14 19.30
CA THR A 162 10.21 -2.16 18.35
C THR A 162 9.74 -1.87 16.93
N ALA A 163 8.48 -1.46 16.75
CA ALA A 163 7.93 -1.13 15.44
C ALA A 163 8.64 0.07 14.81
N VAL A 164 8.81 1.17 15.55
CA VAL A 164 9.45 2.38 15.07
C VAL A 164 10.93 2.16 14.78
N GLU A 165 11.67 1.49 15.66
CA GLU A 165 13.07 1.17 15.40
C GLU A 165 13.27 0.26 14.19
N LYS A 166 12.40 -0.74 14.02
CA LYS A 166 12.43 -1.62 12.84
C LYS A 166 12.21 -0.82 11.56
N GLU A 167 11.19 0.04 11.55
CA GLU A 167 10.84 0.84 10.38
C GLU A 167 11.91 1.85 10.00
N ILE A 168 12.53 2.53 10.97
CA ILE A 168 13.60 3.51 10.69
C ILE A 168 14.86 2.80 10.18
N ARG A 169 15.23 1.65 10.74
CA ARG A 169 16.37 0.85 10.26
C ARG A 169 16.19 0.36 8.83
N THR A 170 14.98 -0.04 8.45
CA THR A 170 14.69 -0.54 7.09
C THR A 170 14.53 0.57 6.07
N LYS A 171 13.82 1.66 6.40
CA LYS A 171 13.53 2.74 5.44
C LYS A 171 14.67 3.73 5.26
N LYS A 172 15.46 3.98 6.31
CA LYS A 172 16.48 5.05 6.32
C LYS A 172 17.92 4.52 6.27
N GLY A 173 18.11 3.20 6.38
CA GLY A 173 19.44 2.57 6.37
C GLY A 173 20.29 2.83 7.62
N ASP A 174 19.73 3.53 8.62
CA ASP A 174 20.40 3.83 9.88
C ASP A 174 20.31 2.60 10.82
N CYS A 175 21.12 1.56 10.55
CA CYS A 175 21.08 0.28 11.29
C CYS A 175 21.33 0.42 12.81
N SER A 176 21.99 1.49 13.25
CA SER A 176 22.27 1.80 14.65
C SER A 176 21.21 2.69 15.32
N TRP A 177 20.16 3.10 14.59
CA TRP A 177 19.12 3.97 15.14
C TRP A 177 18.29 3.28 16.23
N ARG A 178 18.03 4.02 17.31
CA ARG A 178 17.30 3.59 18.50
C ARG A 178 16.46 4.75 19.04
N CYS A 179 15.28 4.47 19.60
CA CYS A 179 14.52 5.48 20.32
C CYS A 179 15.27 5.88 21.60
N LYS A 180 15.32 7.17 21.92
CA LYS A 180 15.96 7.66 23.17
C LYS A 180 15.08 7.37 24.39
N ALA A 181 13.78 7.62 24.25
CA ALA A 181 12.78 7.30 25.25
C ALA A 181 11.43 7.02 24.60
N VAL A 182 10.65 6.12 25.19
CA VAL A 182 9.24 5.87 24.83
C VAL A 182 8.47 5.81 26.14
N THR A 183 7.55 6.76 26.34
CA THR A 183 6.81 6.93 27.60
C THR A 183 5.31 6.99 27.30
N VAL A 184 4.52 6.27 28.09
CA VAL A 184 3.05 6.39 28.07
C VAL A 184 2.65 7.59 28.94
N ASP A 185 1.68 8.39 28.48
CA ASP A 185 1.17 9.52 29.25
C ASP A 185 0.34 9.01 30.45
N PRO A 186 0.69 9.39 31.70
CA PRO A 186 -0.05 8.97 32.89
C PRO A 186 -1.49 9.49 32.92
N LYS A 187 -1.79 10.59 32.21
CA LYS A 187 -3.15 11.13 32.08
C LYS A 187 -3.96 10.45 30.97
N ASN A 188 -3.28 9.86 29.98
CA ASN A 188 -3.89 9.23 28.82
C ASN A 188 -3.10 7.98 28.42
N VAL A 189 -3.52 6.81 28.89
CA VAL A 189 -2.83 5.53 28.63
C VAL A 189 -2.76 5.22 27.12
N SER A 190 -3.69 5.76 26.33
CA SER A 190 -3.68 5.65 24.87
C SER A 190 -2.65 6.54 24.16
N ARG A 191 -2.01 7.50 24.85
CA ARG A 191 -1.03 8.41 24.24
C ARG A 191 0.39 7.99 24.58
N VAL A 192 1.19 7.73 23.56
CA VAL A 192 2.60 7.35 23.70
C VAL A 192 3.48 8.45 23.14
N LYS A 193 4.40 8.97 23.95
CA LYS A 193 5.41 9.94 23.53
C LYS A 193 6.73 9.24 23.22
N ILE A 194 7.27 9.48 22.04
CA ILE A 194 8.56 8.99 21.60
C ILE A 194 9.51 10.18 21.51
N VAL A 195 10.70 10.03 22.07
CA VAL A 195 11.78 11.02 21.99
C VAL A 195 12.96 10.41 21.24
N TRP A 196 13.52 11.17 20.32
CA TRP A 196 14.77 10.86 19.63
C TRP A 196 15.71 12.07 19.65
N GLN A 197 16.97 11.82 19.37
CA GLN A 197 18.00 12.85 19.30
C GLN A 197 18.21 13.24 17.83
N GLY A 198 18.22 14.54 17.51
CA GLY A 198 18.75 15.02 16.23
C GLY A 198 20.28 14.84 16.16
N GLY A 199 20.84 14.81 14.95
CA GLY A 199 22.01 14.02 14.46
C GLY A 199 23.41 14.15 15.12
N PRO A 200 24.47 13.61 14.47
CA PRO A 200 25.05 14.05 13.16
C PRO A 200 25.32 12.86 12.18
N ARG A 201 25.73 12.96 10.90
CA ARG A 201 26.22 13.98 9.94
C ARG A 201 25.98 13.35 8.55
N ARG A 202 25.55 14.12 7.54
CA ARG A 202 25.75 13.70 6.14
C ARG A 202 27.27 13.67 5.91
N SER A 203 27.83 12.48 5.70
CA SER A 203 29.16 12.33 5.11
C SER A 203 29.07 12.85 3.68
N GLY A 204 29.97 13.78 3.34
CA GLY A 204 30.12 14.30 1.98
C GLY A 204 30.58 13.25 0.99
#